data_AF-A0A7Y3D8Z0-F1
#
_entry.id   AF-A0A7Y3D8Z0-F1
#
_cell.length_a   1.000
_cell.length_b   1.000
_cell.length_c   1.000
_cell.angle_alpha   90.00
_cell.angle_beta   90.00
_cell.angle_gamma   90.00
#
_symmetry.space_group_name_H-M   'P 1'
#
loop_
_entity.id
_entity.type
_entity.pdbx_description
1 polymer ?
#
loop_
_entity_poly.entity_id
_entity_poly.type
_entity_poly.pdbx_seq_one_letter_code
_entity_poly.pdbx_strand_id
1 'polypeptide(L)' 'MSISSAARAQQEEAPRVCLETTLLELVRVVSEATEDDREVVQAVLHMLRSGSVQLCGTFRDEPLDRF' A
#
# COMPACT_ATOMS: atom_id res chain seq x y z
N MET A 1 -10.16 -37.17 -22.39
CA MET A 1 -9.44 -35.92 -22.04
C MET A 1 -10.48 -34.83 -21.86
N SER A 2 -10.87 -34.57 -20.60
CA SER A 2 -11.72 -33.44 -20.24
C SER A 2 -11.07 -32.80 -19.02
N ILE A 3 -10.32 -31.72 -19.23
CA ILE A 3 -9.76 -30.90 -18.15
C ILE A 3 -10.90 -30.02 -17.64
N SER A 4 -11.56 -30.48 -16.59
CA SER A 4 -12.62 -29.75 -15.91
C SER A 4 -11.99 -28.57 -15.16
N SER A 5 -12.21 -27.38 -15.73
CA SER A 5 -11.97 -26.08 -15.13
C SER A 5 -12.86 -25.90 -13.91
N ALA A 6 -12.27 -26.00 -12.71
CA ALA A 6 -12.87 -25.51 -11.45
C ALA A 6 -11.82 -25.32 -10.36
N ALA A 7 -10.58 -24.96 -10.73
CA ALA A 7 -9.57 -24.59 -9.75
C ALA A 7 -9.67 -23.08 -9.49
N ARG A 8 -9.93 -22.71 -8.23
CA ARG A 8 -9.72 -21.38 -7.62
C ARG A 8 -10.90 -20.40 -7.62
N ALA A 9 -12.11 -20.87 -7.30
CA ALA A 9 -13.10 -19.97 -6.71
C ALA A 9 -13.02 -20.09 -5.18
N GLN A 10 -12.96 -18.94 -4.50
CA GLN A 10 -13.05 -18.75 -3.04
C GLN A 10 -11.71 -18.85 -2.27
N GLN A 11 -10.81 -17.88 -2.52
CA GLN A 11 -10.02 -17.36 -1.41
C GLN A 11 -10.98 -16.51 -0.56
N GLU A 12 -11.37 -17.02 0.61
CA GLU A 12 -11.97 -16.19 1.66
C GLU A 12 -10.98 -15.04 1.92
N GLU A 13 -11.32 -13.83 1.50
CA GLU A 13 -10.60 -12.64 1.93
C GLU A 13 -10.74 -12.56 3.44
N ALA A 14 -9.72 -13.00 4.16
CA ALA A 14 -9.57 -12.72 5.58
C ALA A 14 -9.81 -11.21 5.79
N PRO A 15 -10.49 -10.80 6.87
CA PRO A 15 -10.78 -9.40 7.12
C PRO A 15 -9.48 -8.60 7.00
N ARG A 16 -9.41 -7.72 6.00
CA ARG A 16 -8.24 -6.88 5.78
C ARG A 16 -8.15 -5.96 6.99
N VAL A 17 -7.23 -6.26 7.90
CA VAL A 17 -6.95 -5.40 9.04
C VAL A 17 -6.33 -4.13 8.48
N CYS A 18 -7.08 -3.03 8.54
CA CYS A 18 -6.57 -1.72 8.17
C CYS A 18 -5.83 -1.16 9.40
N LEU A 19 -4.51 -1.11 9.33
CA LEU A 19 -3.69 -0.52 10.39
C LEU A 19 -3.66 0.99 10.19
N GLU A 20 -4.20 1.72 11.16
CA GLU A 20 -4.07 3.17 11.20
C GLU A 20 -2.72 3.53 11.80
N THR A 21 -1.97 4.36 11.08
CA THR A 21 -0.66 4.87 11.48
C THR A 21 -0.49 6.28 10.95
N THR A 22 0.50 7.00 11.47
CA THR A 22 0.85 8.32 10.94
C THR A 22 1.75 8.20 9.71
N LEU A 23 1.71 9.19 8.81
CA LEU A 23 2.64 9.24 7.68
C LEU A 23 4.10 9.27 8.16
N LEU A 24 4.37 9.89 9.31
CA LEU A 24 5.70 9.93 9.90
C LEU A 24 6.20 8.54 10.31
N GLU A 25 5.34 7.72 10.93
CA GLU A 25 5.69 6.34 11.29
C GLU A 25 5.92 5.48 10.05
N LEU A 26 5.07 5.62 9.03
CA LEU A 26 5.26 4.92 7.75
C LEU A 26 6.62 5.28 7.12
N VAL A 27 6.93 6.57 7.00
CA VAL A 27 8.21 7.04 6.44
C VAL A 27 9.38 6.51 7.25
N ARG A 28 9.32 6.57 8.60
CA ARG A 28 10.38 6.05 9.47
C ARG A 28 10.66 4.58 9.20
N VAL A 29 9.64 3.74 9.12
CA VAL A 29 9.79 2.30 8.86
C VAL A 29 10.36 2.04 7.46
N VAL A 30 9.92 2.79 6.45
CA VAL A 30 10.48 2.65 5.09
C VAL A 30 11.95 3.06 5.04
N SER A 31 12.33 4.12 5.77
CA SER A 31 13.73 4.56 5.91
C SER A 31 14.64 3.53 6.60
N GLU A 32 14.10 2.51 7.27
CA GLU A 32 14.93 1.42 7.80
C GLU A 32 15.40 0.45 6.69
N ALA A 33 14.74 0.45 5.53
CA ALA A 33 15.08 -0.43 4.41
C ALA A 33 16.10 0.18 3.44
N THR A 34 16.27 1.50 3.43
CA THR A 34 17.18 2.22 2.54
C THR A 34 17.64 3.56 3.14
N GLU A 35 18.88 3.93 2.89
CA GLU A 35 19.47 5.22 3.31
C GLU A 35 19.27 6.34 2.25
N ASP A 36 18.70 6.03 1.08
CA ASP A 36 18.40 7.03 0.04
C ASP A 36 16.98 7.58 0.19
N ASP A 37 16.88 8.86 0.59
CA ASP A 37 15.60 9.59 0.71
C ASP A 37 14.74 9.52 -0.56
N ARG A 38 15.35 9.45 -1.75
CA ARG A 38 14.62 9.32 -3.02
C ARG A 38 13.92 7.98 -3.12
N GLU A 39 14.57 6.90 -2.69
CA GLU A 39 13.98 5.56 -2.67
C GLU A 39 12.86 5.48 -1.64
N VAL A 40 13.02 6.11 -0.47
CA VAL A 40 11.96 6.21 0.55
C VAL A 40 10.72 6.88 -0.03
N VAL A 41 10.88 8.04 -0.68
CA VAL A 41 9.75 8.76 -1.29
C VAL A 41 9.09 7.92 -2.38
N GLN A 42 9.87 7.28 -3.25
CA GLN A 42 9.32 6.42 -4.32
C GLN A 42 8.55 5.23 -3.75
N ALA A 43 9.06 4.58 -2.69
CA ALA A 43 8.37 3.48 -2.03
C ALA A 43 7.04 3.93 -1.41
N VAL A 44 7.01 5.05 -0.70
CA VAL A 44 5.78 5.60 -0.12
C VAL A 44 4.78 6.00 -1.20
N LEU A 45 5.22 6.68 -2.26
CA LEU A 45 4.35 7.03 -3.40
C LEU A 45 3.80 5.78 -4.09
N HIS A 46 4.61 4.73 -4.23
CA HIS A 46 4.15 3.47 -4.79
C HIS A 46 3.04 2.85 -3.94
N MET A 47 3.22 2.78 -2.61
CA MET A 47 2.23 2.24 -1.69
C MET A 47 0.90 3.02 -1.70
N LEU A 48 0.98 4.35 -1.83
CA LEU A 48 -0.20 5.20 -1.95
C LEU A 48 -0.92 5.01 -3.30
N ARG A 49 -0.17 4.99 -4.40
CA ARG A 49 -0.73 4.80 -5.76
C ARG A 49 -1.29 3.39 -5.97
N SER A 50 -0.71 2.38 -5.33
CA SER A 50 -1.22 0.99 -5.39
C SER A 50 -2.46 0.77 -4.53
N GLY A 51 -2.78 1.71 -3.63
CA GLY A 51 -3.84 1.55 -2.64
C GLY A 51 -3.47 0.62 -1.48
N SER A 52 -2.20 0.22 -1.35
CA SER A 52 -1.69 -0.51 -0.18
C SER A 52 -1.73 0.35 1.08
N VAL A 53 -1.57 1.67 0.90
CA VAL A 53 -1.77 2.70 1.93
C VAL A 53 -2.78 3.70 1.38
N GLN A 54 -3.68 4.16 2.24
CA GLN A 54 -4.62 5.24 1.92
C GLN A 54 -4.43 6.39 2.92
N LEU A 55 -4.37 7.62 2.42
CA LEU A 55 -4.41 8.80 3.28
C LEU A 55 -5.82 8.98 3.85
N CYS A 56 -5.89 9.40 5.11
CA CYS A 56 -7.14 9.61 5.82
C CYS A 56 -7.24 11.06 6.32
N GLY A 57 -8.45 11.47 6.71
CA GLY A 57 -8.72 12.83 7.21
C GLY A 57 -8.49 13.90 6.14
N THR A 58 -7.75 14.95 6.49
CA THR A 58 -7.51 16.13 5.65
C THR A 58 -6.85 15.80 4.31
N PHE A 59 -6.03 14.74 4.25
CA PHE A 59 -5.23 14.42 3.06
C PHE A 59 -5.83 13.31 2.18
N ARG A 60 -7.06 12.87 2.46
CA ARG A 60 -7.68 11.70 1.79
C ARG A 60 -7.70 11.81 0.27
N ASP A 61 -8.01 12.99 -0.25
CA ASP A 61 -8.22 13.25 -1.67
C ASP A 61 -7.16 14.22 -2.25
N GLU A 62 -6.04 14.40 -1.53
CA GLU A 62 -4.97 15.28 -2.00
C GLU A 62 -4.22 14.62 -3.17
N PRO A 63 -4.04 15.32 -4.30
CA PRO A 63 -3.35 14.75 -5.46
C PRO A 63 -1.88 14.45 -5.16
N LEU A 64 -1.45 13.22 -5.49
CA LEU A 64 -0.08 12.73 -5.27
C LEU A 64 0.91 13.15 -6.36
N ASP A 65 0.49 13.97 -7.32
CA ASP A 65 1.28 14.35 -8.50
C ASP A 65 2.19 15.58 -8.25
N ARG A 66 2.23 16.07 -7.01
CA ARG A 66 2.93 17.30 -6.63
C ARG A 66 4.34 17.06 -6.03
N PHE A 67 4.91 15.87 -6.17
CA PHE A 67 6.17 15.46 -5.52
C PHE A 67 7.21 14.94 -6.51
#